data_AF-A0A934RBK0-F1
#
_entry.id   AF-A0A934RBK0-F1
#
_cell.length_a   1.000
_cell.length_b   1.000
_cell.length_c   1.000
_cell.angle_alpha   90.00
_cell.angle_beta   90.00
_cell.angle_gamma   90.00
#
_symmetry.space_group_name_H-M   'P 1'
#
loop_
_entity.id
_entity.type
_entity.pdbx_description
1 polymer ?
#
loop_
_entity_poly.entity_id
_entity_poly.type
_entity_poly.pdbx_seq_one_letter_code
_entity_poly.pdbx_strand_id
1 'polypeptide(L)'
;MKSPFYALALVVLAGTLPSCIGPTEYNVPGAGYSERDAYDRGFSDGSSDRLAGRAHNPHINDAETLPSAYRKEYIWGYTEGYKNPYKHGGGSSK
;
A
#
# COMPACT_ATOMS: atom_id res chain seq x y z
N MET A 1 23.56 53.67 -7.18
CA MET A 1 24.01 52.38 -7.76
C MET A 1 24.06 51.37 -6.61
N LYS A 2 23.00 50.61 -6.27
CA LYS A 2 22.54 49.30 -6.79
C LYS A 2 23.56 48.13 -6.65
N SER A 3 23.68 47.65 -5.40
CA SER A 3 23.56 46.24 -4.93
C SER A 3 24.56 45.16 -5.48
N PRO A 4 24.55 43.90 -4.98
CA PRO A 4 25.39 43.44 -3.86
C PRO A 4 26.17 42.13 -4.13
N PHE A 5 27.09 41.81 -3.20
CA PHE A 5 27.58 40.48 -2.77
C PHE A 5 27.44 39.29 -3.73
N TYR A 6 28.56 38.87 -4.33
CA TYR A 6 28.67 37.62 -5.09
C TYR A 6 28.86 36.41 -4.17
N ALA A 7 27.89 35.52 -4.22
CA ALA A 7 27.92 34.16 -3.69
C ALA A 7 28.87 33.29 -4.51
N LEU A 8 29.68 32.46 -3.84
CA LEU A 8 30.49 31.42 -4.49
C LEU A 8 30.10 30.08 -3.86
N ALA A 9 29.06 29.48 -4.42
CA ALA A 9 28.57 28.16 -4.07
C ALA A 9 29.38 27.09 -4.83
N LEU A 10 29.98 26.18 -4.08
CA LEU A 10 30.67 24.98 -4.55
C LEU A 10 29.69 24.05 -5.25
N VAL A 11 29.90 23.80 -6.55
CA VAL A 11 29.18 22.76 -7.30
C VAL A 11 30.05 21.51 -7.35
N VAL A 12 29.62 20.51 -6.57
CA VAL A 12 30.25 19.20 -6.43
C VAL A 12 29.89 18.32 -7.63
N LEU A 13 30.95 17.83 -8.28
CA LEU A 13 31.12 16.62 -9.07
C LEU A 13 29.86 15.79 -9.41
N ALA A 14 29.42 15.88 -10.67
CA ALA A 14 28.38 15.03 -11.24
C ALA A 14 28.90 13.60 -11.51
N GLY A 15 28.55 12.66 -10.65
CA GLY A 15 28.63 11.23 -10.94
C GLY A 15 27.36 10.79 -11.68
N THR A 16 27.47 10.52 -12.98
CA THR A 16 26.35 9.97 -13.78
C THR A 16 26.39 8.44 -13.73
N LEU A 17 25.52 7.84 -12.93
CA LEU A 17 25.12 6.45 -13.16
C LEU A 17 23.79 6.45 -13.91
N PRO A 18 23.61 5.64 -14.97
CA PRO A 18 22.33 5.50 -15.64
C PRO A 18 21.42 4.63 -14.78
N SER A 19 20.47 5.26 -14.08
CA SER A 19 19.42 4.52 -13.39
C SER A 19 18.45 3.94 -14.42
N CYS A 20 18.47 2.63 -14.53
CA CYS A 20 17.52 1.85 -15.32
C CYS A 20 16.07 2.11 -14.89
N ILE A 21 15.24 2.42 -15.89
CA ILE A 21 13.79 2.19 -16.05
C ILE A 21 13.06 1.52 -14.87
N GLY A 22 12.00 2.17 -14.39
CA GLY A 22 10.85 1.55 -13.72
C GLY A 22 9.58 2.36 -14.05
N PRO A 23 8.43 1.72 -14.36
CA PRO A 23 7.30 2.36 -15.03
C PRO A 23 6.47 3.26 -14.09
N THR A 24 5.82 4.24 -14.72
CA THR A 24 4.84 5.20 -14.18
C THR A 24 3.89 4.61 -13.14
N GLU A 25 4.08 4.98 -11.87
CA GLU A 25 3.06 4.80 -10.83
C GLU A 25 2.26 6.10 -10.72
N TYR A 26 1.05 6.09 -11.31
CA TYR A 26 0.04 7.12 -11.07
C TYR A 26 -0.40 7.01 -9.60
N ASN A 27 0.35 7.69 -8.73
CA ASN A 27 0.05 7.83 -7.32
C ASN A 27 -1.13 8.81 -7.18
N VAL A 28 -2.36 8.31 -7.27
CA VAL A 28 -3.52 8.99 -6.68
C VAL A 28 -4.27 8.02 -5.77
N PRO A 29 -3.75 7.77 -4.56
CA PRO A 29 -4.52 7.16 -3.49
C PRO A 29 -5.29 8.27 -2.79
N GLY A 30 -6.60 8.07 -2.62
CA GLY A 30 -7.33 8.79 -1.58
C GLY A 30 -6.61 8.57 -0.25
N ALA A 31 -6.09 9.66 0.35
CA ALA A 31 -5.58 9.74 1.71
C ALA A 31 -4.84 8.48 2.22
N GLY A 32 -3.64 8.20 1.71
CA GLY A 32 -2.70 7.28 2.35
C GLY A 32 -3.08 5.80 2.40
N TYR A 33 -4.11 5.38 1.67
CA TYR A 33 -4.49 3.98 1.54
C TYR A 33 -3.91 3.41 0.23
N SER A 34 -3.12 2.34 0.30
CA SER A 34 -2.62 1.64 -0.90
C SER A 34 -3.43 0.39 -1.23
N GLU A 35 -3.23 -0.15 -2.44
CA GLU A 35 -3.72 -1.47 -2.85
C GLU A 35 -3.33 -2.54 -1.83
N ARG A 36 -2.09 -2.48 -1.33
CA ARG A 36 -1.57 -3.41 -0.34
C ARG A 36 -2.28 -3.30 1.00
N ASP A 37 -2.53 -2.08 1.49
CA ASP A 37 -3.22 -1.87 2.77
C ASP A 37 -4.65 -2.41 2.71
N ALA A 38 -5.34 -2.23 1.58
CA ALA A 38 -6.66 -2.80 1.37
C ALA A 38 -6.64 -4.33 1.39
N TYR A 39 -5.66 -4.96 0.74
CA TYR A 39 -5.46 -6.41 0.78
C TYR A 39 -5.19 -6.92 2.20
N ASP A 40 -4.20 -6.34 2.89
CA ASP A 40 -3.77 -6.77 4.22
C ASP A 40 -4.92 -6.63 5.23
N ARG A 41 -5.68 -5.53 5.16
CA ARG A 41 -6.89 -5.37 5.96
C ARG A 41 -7.96 -6.40 5.63
N GLY A 42 -8.21 -6.63 4.35
CA GLY A 42 -9.13 -7.67 3.89
C GLY A 42 -8.76 -9.01 4.50
N PHE A 43 -7.49 -9.40 4.40
CA PHE A 43 -7.00 -10.66 4.97
C PHE A 43 -7.26 -10.73 6.47
N SER A 44 -6.88 -9.70 7.22
CA SER A 44 -7.11 -9.63 8.66
C SER A 44 -8.58 -9.84 9.02
N ASP A 45 -9.50 -9.15 8.33
CA ASP A 45 -10.94 -9.25 8.57
C ASP A 45 -11.48 -10.64 8.21
N GLY A 46 -11.07 -11.20 7.06
CA GLY A 46 -11.46 -12.55 6.64
C GLY A 46 -10.95 -13.63 7.59
N SER A 47 -9.72 -13.50 8.08
CA SER A 47 -9.15 -14.39 9.09
C SER A 47 -9.93 -14.29 10.41
N SER A 48 -10.21 -13.08 10.87
CA SER A 48 -10.99 -12.85 12.09
C SER A 48 -12.40 -13.44 12.01
N ASP A 49 -13.09 -13.26 10.88
CA ASP A 49 -14.42 -13.83 10.64
C ASP A 49 -14.38 -15.36 10.66
N ARG A 50 -13.40 -15.97 9.98
CA ARG A 50 -13.22 -17.42 9.96
C ARG A 50 -12.95 -17.97 11.36
N LEU A 51 -12.06 -17.33 12.12
CA LEU A 51 -11.70 -17.74 13.48
C LEU A 51 -12.86 -17.56 14.46
N ALA A 52 -13.72 -16.56 14.23
CA ALA A 52 -14.95 -16.35 14.99
C ALA A 52 -16.11 -17.26 14.57
N GLY A 53 -15.94 -18.13 13.56
CA GLY A 53 -17.01 -18.98 13.03
C GLY A 53 -18.12 -18.23 12.30
N ARG A 54 -17.86 -16.99 11.87
CA ARG A 54 -18.80 -16.17 11.09
C ARG A 54 -18.82 -16.63 9.63
N ALA A 55 -19.92 -16.38 8.95
CA ALA A 55 -20.05 -16.68 7.53
C ALA A 55 -19.16 -15.74 6.69
N HIS A 56 -18.78 -16.21 5.50
CA HIS A 56 -18.00 -15.42 4.55
C HIS A 56 -18.84 -14.23 4.04
N ASN A 57 -18.60 -13.04 4.60
CA ASN A 57 -19.30 -11.81 4.28
C ASN A 57 -18.32 -10.63 4.25
N PRO A 58 -17.62 -10.38 3.14
CA PRO A 58 -16.74 -9.23 3.02
C PRO A 58 -17.57 -7.95 3.16
N HIS A 59 -17.21 -7.10 4.13
CA HIS A 59 -17.90 -5.85 4.51
C HIS A 59 -17.84 -4.73 3.44
N ILE A 60 -18.13 -5.04 2.17
CA ILE A 60 -17.90 -4.18 1.00
C ILE A 60 -18.75 -2.90 0.94
N ASN A 61 -19.81 -2.84 1.74
CA ASN A 61 -20.75 -1.73 1.81
C ASN A 61 -20.50 -0.81 3.01
N ASP A 62 -19.50 -1.11 3.82
CA ASP A 62 -19.18 -0.31 5.00
C ASP A 62 -18.40 0.94 4.58
N ALA A 63 -19.00 2.12 4.79
CA ALA A 63 -18.47 3.40 4.35
C ALA A 63 -17.13 3.75 5.02
N GLU A 64 -16.83 3.15 6.18
CA GLU A 64 -15.59 3.38 6.92
C GLU A 64 -14.48 2.41 6.53
N THR A 65 -14.82 1.33 5.81
CA THR A 65 -13.84 0.27 5.58
C THR A 65 -12.86 0.61 4.46
N LEU A 66 -13.28 1.14 3.31
CA LEU A 66 -12.38 1.19 2.15
C LEU A 66 -12.67 2.37 1.22
N PRO A 67 -11.63 3.10 0.77
CA PRO A 67 -11.74 3.88 -0.46
C PRO A 67 -12.21 2.97 -1.59
N SER A 68 -13.24 3.39 -2.34
CA SER A 68 -13.86 2.59 -3.40
C SER A 68 -12.85 2.07 -4.45
N ALA A 69 -11.72 2.76 -4.61
CA ALA A 69 -10.66 2.42 -5.55
C ALA A 69 -10.01 1.04 -5.27
N TYR A 70 -9.94 0.61 -4.01
CA TYR A 70 -9.21 -0.61 -3.60
C TYR A 70 -10.11 -1.72 -3.07
N ARG A 71 -11.41 -1.67 -3.40
CA ARG A 71 -12.39 -2.68 -2.98
C ARG A 71 -12.02 -4.08 -3.49
N LYS A 72 -11.45 -4.18 -4.70
CA LYS A 72 -11.07 -5.47 -5.29
C LYS A 72 -9.93 -6.13 -4.49
N GLU A 73 -8.93 -5.36 -4.06
CA GLU A 73 -7.82 -5.83 -3.23
C GLU A 73 -8.31 -6.34 -1.88
N TYR A 74 -9.21 -5.60 -1.24
CA TYR A 74 -9.80 -6.03 0.02
C TYR A 74 -10.59 -7.32 -0.11
N ILE A 75 -11.45 -7.46 -1.13
CA ILE A 75 -12.23 -8.69 -1.33
C ILE A 75 -11.28 -9.88 -1.55
N TRP A 76 -10.20 -9.67 -2.30
CA TRP A 76 -9.19 -10.68 -2.51
C TRP A 76 -8.50 -11.07 -1.20
N GLY A 77 -8.00 -10.09 -0.44
CA GLY A 77 -7.42 -10.31 0.89
C GLY A 77 -8.36 -11.06 1.82
N TYR A 78 -9.61 -10.62 1.93
CA TYR A 78 -10.66 -11.25 2.75
C TYR A 78 -10.87 -12.71 2.37
N THR A 79 -10.97 -12.99 1.08
CA THR A 79 -11.16 -14.36 0.60
C THR A 79 -9.97 -15.25 1.00
N GLU A 80 -8.74 -14.76 0.86
CA GLU A 80 -7.53 -15.50 1.21
C GLU A 80 -7.39 -15.69 2.72
N GLY A 81 -7.65 -14.65 3.51
CA GLY A 81 -7.62 -14.70 4.97
C GLY A 81 -8.70 -15.59 5.56
N TYR A 82 -9.89 -15.64 4.95
CA TYR A 82 -10.96 -16.53 5.37
C TYR A 82 -10.65 -18.00 5.05
N LYS A 83 -9.99 -18.28 3.92
CA LYS A 83 -9.53 -19.63 3.56
C LYS A 83 -8.33 -20.09 4.40
N ASN A 84 -7.40 -19.18 4.69
CA ASN A 84 -6.12 -19.47 5.33
C ASN A 84 -5.87 -18.56 6.54
N PRO A 85 -6.62 -18.69 7.65
CA PRO A 85 -6.62 -17.71 8.75
C PRO A 85 -5.30 -17.53 9.50
N TYR A 86 -4.32 -18.42 9.27
CA TYR A 86 -3.01 -18.39 9.94
C TYR A 86 -1.86 -17.97 9.00
N LYS A 87 -2.13 -17.64 7.73
CA LYS A 87 -1.08 -17.39 6.74
C LYS A 87 -0.57 -15.95 6.69
N HIS A 88 -1.15 -14.99 7.43
CA HIS A 88 -0.71 -13.58 7.42
C HIS A 88 0.66 -13.30 8.08
N GLY A 89 1.49 -14.32 8.27
CA GLY A 89 2.82 -14.21 8.86
C GLY A 89 3.81 -15.26 8.34
N GLY A 90 3.49 -15.98 7.25
CA GLY A 90 4.34 -17.03 6.68
C GLY A 90 5.45 -16.51 5.73
N GLY A 91 5.86 -15.24 5.88
CA GLY A 91 6.81 -14.56 5.01
C GLY A 91 8.01 -14.02 5.79
N SER A 92 8.65 -14.84 6.63
CA SER A 92 10.00 -14.60 7.18
C SER A 92 10.56 -15.93 7.65
N SER A 93 11.80 -16.23 7.26
CA SER A 93 12.58 -17.45 7.56
C SER A 93 12.38 -18.65 6.64
N LYS A 94 13.12 -18.65 5.52
CA LYS A 94 14.20 -19.61 5.29
C LYS A 94 15.26 -19.02 4.37
#